data_AF-A0A2W7JIT5-F1
#
_entry.id   AF-A0A2W7JIT5-F1
#
_cell.length_a   1.000
_cell.length_b   1.000
_cell.length_c   1.000
_cell.angle_alpha   90.00
_cell.angle_beta   90.00
_cell.angle_gamma   90.00
#
_symmetry.space_group_name_H-M   'P 1'
#
loop_
_entity.id
_entity.type
_entity.pdbx_description
1 polymer ?
#
loop_
_entity_poly.entity_id
_entity_poly.type
_entity_poly.pdbx_seq_one_letter_code
_entity_poly.pdbx_strand_id
1 'polypeptide(L)'
;MNTKAVYAACLFAALNICTLSARAEANVTPRTYTYGTHLDIQKVLSMEEDATPSCGIVNARMTYLDSQGKTQALDYRKFADNCNEDN
;
A
#
# COMPACT_ATOMS: atom_id res chain seq x y z
N MET A 1 32.63 -31.21 -20.93
CA MET A 1 31.78 -30.19 -20.26
C MET A 1 30.89 -29.54 -21.32
N ASN A 2 29.56 -29.60 -21.15
CA ASN A 2 28.62 -29.18 -22.19
C ASN A 2 28.36 -27.68 -22.10
N THR A 3 29.12 -26.88 -22.86
CA THR A 3 29.15 -25.41 -22.78
C THR A 3 27.77 -24.77 -22.96
N LYS A 4 26.86 -25.41 -23.70
CA LYS A 4 25.46 -24.98 -23.85
C LYS A 4 24.68 -25.01 -22.53
N ALA A 5 24.96 -25.99 -21.67
CA ALA A 5 24.33 -26.09 -20.35
C ALA A 5 24.85 -25.00 -19.39
N VAL A 6 26.11 -24.59 -19.55
CA VAL A 6 26.71 -23.50 -18.76
C VAL A 6 26.08 -22.15 -19.14
N TYR A 7 25.92 -21.87 -20.44
CA TYR A 7 25.26 -20.63 -20.89
C TYR A 7 23.79 -20.54 -20.45
N ALA A 8 23.05 -21.63 -20.55
CA ALA A 8 21.66 -21.68 -20.09
C ALA A 8 21.55 -21.42 -18.58
N ALA A 9 22.42 -22.05 -17.78
CA ALA A 9 22.44 -21.84 -16.33
C ALA A 9 22.78 -20.39 -15.93
N CYS A 10 23.73 -19.74 -16.62
CA CYS A 10 24.08 -18.35 -16.39
C CYS A 10 22.94 -17.38 -16.75
N LEU A 11 22.19 -17.65 -17.82
CA LEU A 11 21.07 -16.79 -18.25
C LEU A 11 19.90 -16.84 -17.25
N PHE A 12 19.58 -18.03 -16.73
CA PHE A 12 18.58 -18.18 -15.66
C PHE A 12 19.00 -17.48 -14.36
N ALA A 13 20.28 -17.53 -13.99
CA ALA A 13 20.78 -16.83 -12.81
C ALA A 13 20.62 -15.31 -12.90
N ALA A 14 20.81 -14.71 -14.09
CA ALA A 14 20.70 -13.27 -14.29
C ALA A 14 19.24 -12.74 -14.22
N LEU A 15 18.27 -13.54 -14.68
CA LEU A 15 16.85 -13.14 -14.72
C LEU A 15 16.18 -13.10 -13.33
N ASN A 16 16.74 -13.78 -12.33
CA ASN A 16 16.20 -13.81 -10.97
C ASN A 16 16.53 -12.55 -10.12
N ILE A 17 17.38 -11.64 -10.62
CA ILE A 17 17.85 -10.47 -9.84
C ILE A 17 16.84 -9.30 -9.91
N CYS A 18 15.87 -9.31 -10.83
CA CYS A 18 14.99 -8.16 -11.09
C CYS A 18 13.61 -8.19 -10.42
N THR A 19 13.28 -9.17 -9.56
CA THR A 19 11.90 -9.32 -9.04
C THR A 19 11.66 -8.83 -7.61
N LEU A 20 12.64 -8.21 -6.95
CA LEU A 20 12.47 -7.67 -5.59
C LEU A 20 12.19 -6.16 -5.58
N SER A 21 11.12 -5.73 -6.24
CA SER A 21 10.44 -4.48 -5.91
C SER A 21 9.10 -4.79 -5.26
N ALA A 22 9.12 -5.68 -4.27
CA ALA A 22 7.97 -5.96 -3.42
C ALA A 22 8.03 -5.01 -2.22
N ARG A 23 7.28 -3.91 -2.34
CA ARG A 23 6.81 -3.07 -1.23
C ARG A 23 7.91 -2.58 -0.29
N ALA A 24 8.53 -1.46 -0.64
CA ALA A 24 9.01 -0.55 0.40
C ALA A 24 7.77 0.08 1.07
N GLU A 25 7.03 -0.71 1.85
CA GLU A 25 6.19 -0.17 2.91
C GLU A 25 7.17 0.49 3.87
N ALA A 26 7.44 1.78 3.63
CA ALA A 26 8.14 2.59 4.58
C ALA A 26 7.45 2.35 5.93
N ASN A 27 8.21 1.94 6.95
CA ASN A 27 7.70 1.71 8.30
C ASN A 27 7.29 3.06 8.90
N VAL A 28 6.15 3.58 8.42
CA VAL A 28 5.58 4.85 8.82
C VAL A 28 4.62 4.54 9.95
N THR A 29 4.90 5.09 11.13
CA THR A 29 3.99 4.97 12.27
C THR A 29 2.69 5.71 11.95
N PRO A 30 1.54 5.00 11.92
CA PRO A 30 0.25 5.61 11.65
C PRO A 30 -0.13 6.60 12.74
N ARG A 31 -0.79 7.69 12.35
CA ARG A 31 -1.37 8.68 13.28
C ARG A 31 -2.88 8.58 13.26
N THR A 32 -3.52 8.66 14.42
CA THR A 32 -4.98 8.72 14.49
C THR A 32 -5.49 10.08 14.02
N TYR A 33 -6.37 10.07 13.04
CA TYR A 33 -7.04 11.26 12.53
C TYR A 33 -8.07 11.79 13.53
N THR A 34 -8.13 13.10 13.67
CA THR A 34 -9.23 13.81 14.33
C THR A 34 -10.03 14.53 13.27
N TYR A 35 -11.35 14.34 13.26
CA TYR A 35 -12.22 14.94 12.26
C TYR A 35 -12.10 16.47 12.24
N GLY A 36 -11.89 17.03 11.05
CA GLY A 36 -11.68 18.47 10.85
C GLY A 36 -10.21 18.90 10.86
N THR A 37 -9.26 18.01 11.17
CA THR A 37 -7.83 18.30 11.03
C THR A 37 -7.49 18.53 9.57
N HIS A 38 -6.86 19.68 9.28
CA HIS A 38 -6.32 19.95 7.96
C HIS A 38 -5.07 19.08 7.71
N LEU A 39 -5.09 18.30 6.64
CA LEU A 39 -4.00 17.42 6.25
C LEU A 39 -3.27 18.00 5.03
N ASP A 40 -1.94 18.00 5.07
CA ASP A 40 -1.11 18.34 3.91
C ASP A 40 -0.97 17.10 3.01
N ILE A 41 -1.95 16.87 2.13
CA ILE A 41 -1.97 15.73 1.21
C ILE A 41 -1.60 16.22 -0.18
N GLN A 42 -0.45 15.79 -0.69
CA GLN A 42 -0.07 15.98 -2.09
C GLN A 42 -0.60 14.85 -2.98
N LYS A 43 -0.49 13.59 -2.54
CA LYS A 43 -0.97 12.43 -3.30
C LYS A 43 -1.34 11.25 -2.40
N VAL A 44 -2.52 10.68 -2.59
CA VAL A 44 -2.91 9.42 -1.95
C VAL A 44 -2.20 8.25 -2.62
N LEU A 45 -1.57 7.39 -1.82
CA LEU A 45 -0.84 6.21 -2.28
C LEU A 45 -1.67 4.93 -2.14
N SER A 46 -2.33 4.77 -0.99
CA SER A 46 -3.25 3.65 -0.73
C SER A 46 -4.33 4.05 0.26
N MET A 47 -5.46 3.34 0.17
CA MET A 47 -6.54 3.35 1.14
C MET A 47 -6.93 1.90 1.38
N GLU A 48 -7.00 1.53 2.65
CA GLU A 48 -7.32 0.18 3.10
C GLU A 48 -8.37 0.28 4.21
N GLU A 49 -9.27 -0.69 4.31
CA GLU A 49 -10.22 -0.80 5.41
C GLU A 49 -10.21 -2.21 6.01
N ASP A 50 -10.59 -2.30 7.28
CA ASP A 50 -10.78 -3.60 7.93
C ASP A 50 -11.91 -4.37 7.21
N ALA A 51 -11.67 -5.65 6.92
CA ALA A 51 -12.67 -6.49 6.27
C ALA A 51 -13.93 -6.62 7.14
N THR A 52 -15.09 -6.31 6.55
CA THR A 52 -16.41 -6.45 7.21
C THR A 52 -17.42 -7.10 6.27
N PRO A 53 -18.25 -8.04 6.75
CA PRO A 53 -19.30 -8.66 5.94
C PRO A 53 -20.55 -7.78 5.82
N SER A 54 -20.66 -6.71 6.62
CA SER A 54 -21.86 -5.88 6.70
C SER A 54 -21.54 -4.40 6.57
N CYS A 55 -22.50 -3.63 6.06
CA CYS A 55 -22.43 -2.18 6.13
C CYS A 55 -22.35 -1.70 7.59
N GLY A 56 -21.42 -0.79 7.87
CA GLY A 56 -21.17 -0.24 9.20
C GLY A 56 -19.95 0.67 9.23
N ILE A 57 -19.60 1.18 10.42
CA ILE A 57 -18.37 1.95 10.62
C ILE A 57 -17.19 0.99 10.79
N VAL A 58 -16.15 1.17 9.98
CA VAL A 58 -14.91 0.38 9.99
C VAL A 58 -13.70 1.26 10.25
N ASN A 59 -12.61 0.66 10.72
CA ASN A 59 -11.31 1.33 10.71
C ASN A 59 -10.76 1.31 9.29
N ALA A 60 -10.07 2.37 8.93
CA ALA A 60 -9.42 2.52 7.66
C ALA A 60 -8.06 3.18 7.85
N ARG A 61 -7.15 2.86 6.94
CA ARG A 61 -5.82 3.46 6.83
C ARG A 61 -5.66 4.12 5.49
N MET A 62 -5.18 5.36 5.50
CA MET A 62 -4.74 6.06 4.30
C MET A 62 -3.24 6.28 4.37
N THR A 63 -2.53 5.87 3.32
CA THR A 63 -1.12 6.20 3.12
C THR A 63 -1.02 7.27 2.04
N TYR A 64 -0.29 8.36 2.29
CA TYR A 64 -0.20 9.48 1.37
C TYR A 64 1.20 10.13 1.38
N LEU A 65 1.53 10.84 0.29
CA LEU A 65 2.65 11.76 0.21
C LEU A 65 2.20 13.15 0.64
N ASP A 66 2.95 13.78 1.54
CA ASP A 66 2.78 15.19 1.87
C ASP A 66 3.48 16.12 0.85
N SER A 67 3.32 17.44 1.00
CA SER A 67 3.91 18.42 0.07
C SER A 67 5.45 18.40 0.04
N GLN A 68 6.08 17.83 1.06
CA GLN A 68 7.53 17.66 1.17
C GLN A 68 8.01 16.33 0.56
N GLY A 69 7.10 15.54 -0.02
CA GLY A 69 7.41 14.24 -0.61
C GLY A 69 7.64 13.14 0.43
N LYS A 70 7.19 13.31 1.68
CA LYS A 70 7.31 12.29 2.72
C LYS A 70 6.03 11.46 2.82
N THR A 71 6.22 10.15 2.94
CA THR A 71 5.11 9.21 3.18
C THR A 71 4.60 9.35 4.61
N GLN A 72 3.29 9.50 4.74
CA GLN A 72 2.54 9.57 5.99
C GLN A 72 1.48 8.47 5.99
N ALA A 73 1.14 7.97 7.18
CA ALA A 73 0.06 7.00 7.38
C ALA A 73 -0.94 7.56 8.41
N LEU A 74 -2.22 7.43 8.10
CA LEU A 74 -3.32 7.99 8.86
C LEU A 74 -4.39 6.93 9.11
N ASP A 75 -4.67 6.67 10.38
CA ASP A 75 -5.74 5.78 10.82
C ASP A 75 -7.00 6.60 11.15
N TYR A 76 -8.13 6.20 10.59
CA TYR A 76 -9.42 6.89 10.75
C TYR A 76 -10.57 5.88 10.70
N ARG A 77 -11.80 6.37 10.85
CA ARG A 77 -13.01 5.57 10.71
C ARG A 77 -13.89 6.13 9.60
N LYS A 78 -14.52 5.24 8.83
CA LYS A 78 -15.46 5.56 7.75
C LYS A 78 -16.57 4.52 7.68
N PHE A 79 -17.60 4.78 6.89
CA PHE A 79 -18.49 3.71 6.46
C PHE A 79 -17.74 2.73 5.56
N ALA A 80 -18.01 1.45 5.74
CA ALA A 80 -17.51 0.37 4.88
C ALA A 80 -17.87 0.62 3.42
N ASP A 81 -17.01 0.20 2.50
CA ASP A 81 -17.23 0.45 1.06
C ASP A 81 -18.51 -0.23 0.55
N ASN A 82 -18.84 -1.39 1.10
CA ASN A 82 -20.05 -2.16 0.78
C ASN A 82 -21.38 -1.49 1.22
N CYS A 83 -21.34 -0.37 1.96
CA CYS A 83 -22.54 0.40 2.28
C CYS A 83 -23.19 1.09 1.07
N ASN A 84 -22.50 1.17 -0.07
CA ASN A 84 -23.01 1.83 -1.28
C ASN A 84 -23.56 0.86 -2.32
N GLU A 85 -23.52 -0.46 -2.06
CA GLU A 85 -23.91 -1.51 -3.01
C GLU A 85 -25.42 -1.76 -3.09
N ASP A 86 -26.23 -1.03 -2.31
CA ASP A 86 -27.70 -1.18 -2.26
C ASP A 86 -28.48 -0.29 -3.27
N ASN A 87 -27.85 0.23 -4.34
CA ASN A 87 -28.52 1.03 -5.38
C ASN A 87 -28.90 0.25 -6.64
#